data_AF-A0A1E7EZI4-F1
#
_entry.id   AF-A0A1E7EZI4-F1
#
_cell.length_a   1.000
_cell.length_b   1.000
_cell.length_c   1.000
_cell.angle_alpha   90.00
_cell.angle_beta   90.00
_cell.angle_gamma   90.00
#
_symmetry.space_group_name_H-M   'P 1'
#
loop_
_entity.id
_entity.type
_entity.pdbx_description
1 polymer ?
#
loop_
_entity_poly.entity_id
_entity_poly.type
_entity_poly.pdbx_seq_one_letter_code
_entity_poly.pdbx_strand_id
1 'polypeptide(L)'
;MATLSQVYINLAMGTVVTTICYIGFGAAVRFECNKDLTPRAWNRPIQVIKNCLSRPYSLSWIHWAMSQRYIDLLAGIPGTGTRQKGWSGPNLRTNLDGIILMRYHALQFKVSVVTTILCIAMLLPLYYTAECDPLKVGRPRCQEISQNTDFEQLTIANVVPEYSTEIIYKKNGTSVDLSDASIPANYLNSTDLNDIDLLQTISWSWTNGVTGE
;
A
#
# COMPACT_ATOMS: atom_id res chain seq x y z
N MET A 1 3.82 14.99 10.77
CA MET A 1 4.00 13.61 10.27
C MET A 1 3.35 12.66 11.25
N ALA A 2 2.57 11.69 10.76
CA ALA A 2 1.99 10.68 11.64
C ALA A 2 3.09 9.69 12.04
N THR A 3 3.34 9.52 13.34
CA THR A 3 4.24 8.46 13.80
C THR A 3 3.61 7.09 13.54
N LEU A 4 4.40 6.03 13.39
CA LEU A 4 3.89 4.67 13.19
C LEU A 4 2.89 4.25 14.30
N SER A 5 3.13 4.73 15.53
CA SER A 5 2.21 4.61 16.65
C SER A 5 0.86 5.30 16.42
N GLN A 6 0.82 6.49 15.80
CA GLN A 6 -0.42 7.19 15.45
C GLN A 6 -1.19 6.47 14.34
N VAL A 7 -0.49 5.93 13.34
CA VAL A 7 -1.11 5.12 12.29
C VAL A 7 -1.77 3.88 12.88
N TYR A 8 -1.06 3.17 13.77
CA TYR A 8 -1.58 2.01 14.47
C TYR A 8 -2.83 2.34 15.30
N ILE A 9 -2.78 3.40 16.12
CA ILE A 9 -3.91 3.80 16.96
C ILE A 9 -5.13 4.16 16.09
N ASN A 10 -4.94 4.92 15.01
CA ASN A 10 -6.02 5.30 14.11
C ASN A 10 -6.65 4.08 13.42
N LEU A 11 -5.83 3.12 12.99
CA LEU A 11 -6.30 1.87 12.39
C LEU A 11 -7.07 1.02 13.41
N ALA A 12 -6.57 0.89 14.64
CA ALA A 12 -7.24 0.15 15.70
C ALA A 12 -8.60 0.79 16.07
N MET A 13 -8.64 2.11 16.23
CA MET A 13 -9.90 2.82 16.50
C MET A 13 -10.88 2.69 15.33
N GLY A 14 -10.40 2.82 14.09
CA GLY A 14 -11.21 2.66 12.89
C GLY A 14 -11.82 1.26 12.78
N THR A 15 -11.05 0.21 13.06
CA THR A 15 -11.54 -1.17 13.03
C THR A 15 -12.57 -1.45 14.12
N VAL A 16 -12.37 -0.92 15.34
CA VAL A 16 -13.34 -1.03 16.43
C VAL A 16 -14.67 -0.35 16.06
N VAL A 17 -14.63 0.90 15.58
CA VAL A 17 -15.83 1.64 15.18
C VAL A 17 -16.55 0.91 14.04
N THR A 18 -15.82 0.45 13.03
CA THR A 18 -16.39 -0.30 11.90
C THR A 18 -17.08 -1.58 12.38
N THR A 19 -16.47 -2.30 13.32
CA THR A 19 -17.04 -3.53 13.89
C THR A 19 -18.34 -3.24 14.65
N ILE A 20 -18.37 -2.17 15.45
CA ILE A 20 -19.59 -1.72 16.15
C ILE A 20 -20.69 -1.37 15.14
N CYS A 21 -20.35 -0.67 14.06
CA CYS A 21 -21.32 -0.35 13.00
C CYS A 21 -21.88 -1.60 12.31
N TYR A 22 -21.07 -2.62 12.00
CA TYR A 22 -21.55 -3.87 11.41
C TYR A 22 -22.45 -4.67 12.33
N ILE A 23 -22.14 -4.71 13.63
CA ILE A 23 -22.99 -5.34 14.63
C ILE A 23 -24.30 -4.55 14.78
N GLY A 24 -24.23 -3.22 14.85
CA GLY A 24 -25.40 -2.33 14.92
C GLY A 24 -26.32 -2.49 13.72
N PHE A 25 -25.77 -2.55 12.50
CA PHE A 25 -26.52 -2.83 11.28
C PHE A 25 -27.21 -4.20 11.35
N GLY A 26 -26.46 -5.26 11.72
CA GLY A 26 -27.01 -6.60 11.84
C GLY A 26 -28.14 -6.70 12.89
N ALA A 27 -28.01 -5.97 14.01
CA ALA A 27 -29.05 -5.86 15.03
C ALA A 27 -30.27 -5.11 14.51
N ALA A 28 -30.08 -3.97 13.83
CA ALA A 28 -31.18 -3.18 13.27
C ALA A 28 -32.00 -3.98 12.24
N VAL A 29 -31.35 -4.76 11.38
CA VAL A 29 -32.02 -5.68 10.44
C VAL A 29 -32.76 -6.80 11.19
N ARG A 30 -32.17 -7.33 12.28
CA ARG A 30 -32.82 -8.38 13.10
C ARG A 30 -34.10 -7.87 13.76
N PHE A 31 -34.05 -6.66 14.34
CA PHE A 31 -35.16 -5.99 15.03
C PHE A 31 -36.14 -5.26 14.10
N GLU A 32 -35.99 -5.40 12.78
CA GLU A 32 -36.94 -4.84 11.80
C GLU A 32 -37.01 -3.31 11.77
N CYS A 33 -35.91 -2.63 12.14
CA CYS A 33 -35.78 -1.16 12.07
C CYS A 33 -35.61 -0.64 10.62
N ASN A 34 -36.17 -1.33 9.62
CA ASN A 34 -36.02 -1.06 8.19
C ASN A 34 -36.52 0.32 7.77
N LYS A 35 -37.46 0.81 8.57
CA LYS A 35 -38.08 2.13 8.52
C LYS A 35 -37.03 3.25 8.49
N ASP A 36 -36.04 3.18 9.37
CA ASP A 36 -35.01 4.21 9.47
C ASP A 36 -33.79 3.91 8.58
N LEU A 37 -33.54 2.63 8.27
CA LEU A 37 -32.41 2.18 7.46
C LEU A 37 -32.55 2.53 5.97
N THR A 38 -33.74 2.39 5.40
CA THR A 38 -33.94 2.49 3.95
C THR A 38 -35.28 3.14 3.60
N PRO A 39 -35.34 4.48 3.49
CA PRO A 39 -36.58 5.19 3.17
C PRO A 39 -37.22 4.73 1.85
N ARG A 40 -36.41 4.33 0.86
CA ARG A 40 -36.88 3.78 -0.42
C ARG A 40 -37.61 2.44 -0.28
N ALA A 41 -37.29 1.66 0.75
CA ALA A 41 -37.95 0.40 1.06
C ALA A 41 -39.06 0.56 2.11
N TRP A 42 -39.32 1.76 2.62
CA TRP A 42 -40.37 2.01 3.62
C TRP A 42 -41.75 1.56 3.15
N ASN A 43 -42.09 1.86 1.90
CA ASN A 43 -43.37 1.49 1.28
C ASN A 43 -43.44 0.01 0.89
N ARG A 44 -42.50 -0.83 1.37
CA ARG A 44 -42.41 -2.26 1.05
C ARG A 44 -42.63 -3.10 2.31
N PRO A 45 -42.98 -4.39 2.13
CA PRO A 45 -43.10 -5.30 3.27
C PRO A 45 -41.79 -5.37 4.07
N ILE A 46 -41.89 -5.38 5.40
CA ILE A 46 -40.75 -5.40 6.33
C ILE A 46 -39.81 -6.61 6.07
N GLN A 47 -40.32 -7.69 5.49
CA GLN A 47 -39.54 -8.90 5.22
C GLN A 47 -38.62 -8.79 4.00
N VAL A 48 -38.73 -7.74 3.18
CA VAL A 48 -37.96 -7.59 1.94
C VAL A 48 -36.44 -7.67 2.17
N ILE A 49 -35.92 -6.97 3.19
CA ILE A 49 -34.48 -7.02 3.50
C ILE A 49 -34.07 -8.41 3.98
N LYS A 50 -34.92 -9.08 4.77
CA LYS A 50 -34.67 -10.43 5.29
C LYS A 50 -34.75 -11.51 4.19
N ASN A 51 -35.53 -11.29 3.13
CA ASN A 51 -35.57 -12.21 1.99
C ASN A 51 -34.26 -12.17 1.19
N CYS A 52 -33.60 -11.01 1.15
CA CYS A 52 -32.36 -10.81 0.42
C CYS A 52 -31.12 -11.22 1.23
N LEU A 53 -31.19 -11.15 2.56
CA LEU A 53 -30.05 -11.39 3.45
C LEU A 53 -30.15 -12.73 4.18
N SER A 54 -29.07 -13.50 4.17
CA SER A 54 -28.92 -14.68 5.03
C SER A 54 -28.41 -14.30 6.43
N ARG A 55 -28.63 -15.16 7.43
CA ARG A 55 -28.00 -14.99 8.75
C ARG A 55 -26.54 -15.46 8.67
N PRO A 56 -25.58 -14.75 9.31
CA PRO A 56 -25.72 -13.52 10.10
C PRO A 56 -25.84 -12.24 9.24
N TYR A 57 -26.77 -11.35 9.62
CA TYR A 57 -27.07 -10.13 8.84
C TYR A 57 -25.96 -9.07 8.85
N SER A 58 -24.99 -9.15 9.77
CA SER A 58 -23.91 -8.17 9.92
C SER A 58 -22.95 -8.14 8.74
N LEU A 59 -22.75 -9.27 8.05
CA LEU A 59 -21.81 -9.41 6.93
C LEU A 59 -22.45 -9.96 5.66
N SER A 60 -23.58 -10.67 5.75
CA SER A 60 -24.22 -11.29 4.59
C SER A 60 -24.65 -10.27 3.53
N TRP A 61 -24.91 -9.02 3.93
CA TRP A 61 -25.23 -7.93 3.02
C TRP A 61 -24.10 -7.59 2.07
N ILE A 62 -22.83 -7.81 2.46
CA ILE A 62 -21.68 -7.58 1.60
C ILE A 62 -21.70 -8.59 0.44
N HIS A 63 -21.81 -9.88 0.78
CA HIS A 63 -21.84 -10.93 -0.23
C HIS A 63 -23.07 -10.80 -1.14
N TRP A 64 -24.23 -10.48 -0.56
CA TRP A 64 -25.44 -10.20 -1.32
C TRP A 64 -25.27 -8.99 -2.25
N ALA A 65 -24.69 -7.88 -1.79
CA ALA A 65 -24.47 -6.69 -2.62
C ALA A 65 -23.51 -6.99 -3.78
N MET A 66 -22.48 -7.81 -3.53
CA MET A 66 -21.51 -8.22 -4.55
C MET A 66 -22.06 -9.20 -5.58
N SER A 67 -23.10 -9.99 -5.24
CA SER A 67 -23.70 -10.95 -6.15
C SER A 67 -24.73 -10.34 -7.11
N GLN A 68 -25.10 -9.06 -6.93
CA GLN A 68 -26.11 -8.41 -7.76
C GLN A 68 -25.61 -8.17 -9.20
N ARG A 69 -26.37 -8.66 -10.18
CA ARG A 69 -26.07 -8.41 -11.60
C ARG A 69 -26.69 -7.09 -12.05
N TYR A 70 -26.12 -6.51 -13.10
CA TYR A 70 -26.62 -5.27 -13.70
C TYR A 70 -28.10 -5.39 -14.09
N ILE A 71 -28.48 -6.52 -14.70
CA ILE A 71 -29.84 -6.80 -15.14
C ILE A 71 -30.79 -6.84 -13.94
N ASP A 72 -30.37 -7.45 -12.83
CA ASP A 72 -31.19 -7.57 -11.62
C ASP A 72 -31.41 -6.19 -10.96
N LEU A 73 -30.40 -5.32 -10.98
CA LEU A 73 -30.51 -3.94 -10.47
C LEU A 73 -31.44 -3.06 -11.31
N LEU A 74 -31.49 -3.30 -12.64
CA LEU A 74 -32.27 -2.50 -13.58
C LEU A 74 -33.72 -3.00 -13.72
N ALA A 75 -33.92 -4.32 -13.84
CA ALA A 75 -35.23 -4.95 -13.94
C ALA A 75 -35.95 -5.00 -12.58
N GLY A 76 -35.17 -5.12 -11.51
CA GLY A 76 -35.61 -5.08 -10.12
C GLY A 76 -35.21 -6.33 -9.35
N ILE A 77 -34.72 -6.11 -8.14
CA ILE A 77 -34.07 -7.12 -7.31
C ILE A 77 -35.07 -8.22 -6.91
N PRO A 78 -34.76 -9.51 -7.10
CA PRO A 78 -35.65 -10.60 -6.69
C PRO A 78 -35.87 -10.61 -5.17
N GLY A 79 -37.10 -10.90 -4.73
CA GLY A 79 -37.47 -10.92 -3.31
C GLY A 79 -37.81 -9.55 -2.69
N THR A 80 -37.82 -8.49 -3.52
CA THR A 80 -38.11 -7.10 -3.11
C THR A 80 -39.46 -6.55 -3.62
N GLY A 81 -40.37 -7.44 -3.98
CA GLY A 81 -41.72 -7.10 -4.46
C GLY A 81 -42.55 -6.30 -3.46
N THR A 82 -43.64 -5.69 -3.93
CA THR A 82 -44.57 -4.95 -3.05
C THR A 82 -45.59 -5.86 -2.35
N ARG A 83 -45.83 -7.07 -2.87
CA ARG A 83 -46.92 -7.98 -2.46
C ARG A 83 -46.35 -9.26 -1.87
N GLN A 84 -47.22 -10.01 -1.16
CA GLN A 84 -46.92 -11.31 -0.55
C GLN A 84 -45.55 -11.33 0.14
N LYS A 85 -45.35 -10.42 1.11
CA LYS A 85 -44.10 -10.34 1.90
C LYS A 85 -42.81 -10.12 1.07
N GLY A 86 -42.92 -9.58 -0.14
CA GLY A 86 -41.77 -9.30 -1.01
C GLY A 86 -41.60 -10.26 -2.18
N TRP A 87 -42.42 -11.32 -2.28
CA TRP A 87 -42.25 -12.35 -3.31
C TRP A 87 -42.98 -12.06 -4.63
N SER A 88 -43.90 -11.09 -4.65
CA SER A 88 -44.64 -10.74 -5.86
C SER A 88 -44.87 -9.23 -6.02
N GLY A 89 -45.31 -8.83 -7.21
CA GLY A 89 -45.50 -7.43 -7.59
C GLY A 89 -44.23 -6.76 -8.15
N PRO A 90 -44.27 -5.44 -8.39
CA PRO A 90 -43.11 -4.71 -8.90
C PRO A 90 -41.93 -4.80 -7.94
N ASN A 91 -40.75 -5.23 -8.39
CA ASN A 91 -39.54 -5.29 -7.57
C ASN A 91 -38.92 -3.90 -7.32
N LEU A 92 -38.03 -3.81 -6.34
CA LEU A 92 -37.22 -2.62 -6.11
C LEU A 92 -36.19 -2.48 -7.23
N ARG A 93 -36.29 -1.40 -7.99
CA ARG A 93 -35.34 -1.03 -9.04
C ARG A 93 -34.38 0.02 -8.53
N THR A 94 -33.15 -0.05 -8.99
CA THR A 94 -32.14 0.97 -8.74
C THR A 94 -32.15 1.97 -9.89
N ASN A 95 -31.99 3.25 -9.59
CA ASN A 95 -31.83 4.27 -10.63
C ASN A 95 -30.58 3.95 -11.47
N LEU A 96 -30.64 4.17 -12.79
CA LEU A 96 -29.52 3.93 -13.69
C LEU A 96 -28.24 4.65 -13.23
N ASP A 97 -28.39 5.89 -12.76
CA ASP A 97 -27.31 6.70 -12.18
C ASP A 97 -26.63 6.01 -10.98
N GLY A 98 -27.42 5.45 -10.06
CA GLY A 98 -26.88 4.69 -8.93
C GLY A 98 -26.14 3.42 -9.36
N ILE A 99 -26.58 2.77 -10.45
CA ILE A 99 -25.88 1.59 -11.00
C ILE A 99 -24.55 2.00 -11.62
N ILE A 100 -24.51 3.12 -12.36
CA ILE A 100 -23.28 3.65 -12.96
C ILE A 100 -22.29 4.05 -11.87
N LEU A 101 -22.75 4.74 -10.82
CA LEU A 101 -21.92 5.13 -9.68
C LEU A 101 -21.29 3.92 -8.97
N MET A 102 -22.06 2.86 -8.74
CA MET A 102 -21.55 1.61 -8.15
C MET A 102 -20.47 0.96 -9.03
N ARG A 103 -20.67 0.98 -10.37
CA ARG A 103 -19.69 0.45 -11.33
C ARG A 103 -18.42 1.30 -11.37
N TYR A 104 -18.56 2.61 -11.25
CA TYR A 104 -17.43 3.54 -11.18
C TYR A 104 -16.56 3.25 -9.95
N HIS A 105 -17.15 3.09 -8.76
CA HIS A 105 -16.39 2.71 -7.57
C HIS A 105 -15.73 1.34 -7.68
N ALA A 106 -16.40 0.35 -8.29
CA ALA A 106 -15.78 -0.96 -8.54
C ALA A 106 -14.57 -0.85 -9.48
N LEU A 107 -14.64 0.02 -10.49
CA LEU A 107 -13.50 0.31 -11.37
C LEU A 107 -12.36 1.00 -10.61
N GLN A 108 -12.67 2.04 -9.81
CA GLN A 108 -11.69 2.73 -8.97
C GLN A 108 -10.98 1.77 -8.02
N PHE A 109 -11.72 0.83 -7.41
CA PHE A 109 -11.12 -0.18 -6.54
C PHE A 109 -10.14 -1.08 -7.30
N LYS A 110 -10.50 -1.55 -8.50
CA LYS A 110 -9.58 -2.34 -9.35
C LYS A 110 -8.31 -1.58 -9.70
N VAL A 111 -8.44 -0.31 -10.10
CA VAL A 111 -7.29 0.55 -10.41
C VAL A 111 -6.42 0.73 -9.15
N SER A 112 -7.02 1.04 -8.00
CA SER A 112 -6.32 1.20 -6.73
C SER A 112 -5.55 -0.07 -6.32
N VAL A 113 -6.14 -1.26 -6.49
CA VAL A 113 -5.45 -2.53 -6.21
C VAL A 113 -4.21 -2.70 -7.09
N VAL A 114 -4.34 -2.46 -8.41
CA VAL A 114 -3.20 -2.56 -9.34
C VAL A 114 -2.12 -1.55 -8.97
N THR A 115 -2.49 -0.31 -8.72
CA THR A 115 -1.56 0.74 -8.27
C THR A 115 -0.87 0.34 -6.96
N THR A 116 -1.60 -0.23 -6.01
CA THR A 116 -1.04 -0.65 -4.71
C THR A 116 -0.01 -1.77 -4.89
N ILE A 117 -0.30 -2.77 -5.74
CA ILE A 117 0.64 -3.85 -6.06
C ILE A 117 1.89 -3.28 -6.73
N LEU A 118 1.75 -2.36 -7.68
CA LEU A 118 2.88 -1.69 -8.33
C LEU A 118 3.71 -0.88 -7.33
N CYS A 119 3.06 -0.12 -6.44
CA CYS A 119 3.74 0.64 -5.39
C CYS A 119 4.51 -0.28 -4.44
N ILE A 120 3.93 -1.39 -3.99
CA ILE A 120 4.64 -2.37 -3.14
C ILE A 120 5.82 -2.97 -3.90
N ALA A 121 5.62 -3.36 -5.16
CA ALA A 121 6.67 -3.96 -5.98
C ALA A 121 7.86 -3.03 -6.27
N MET A 122 7.64 -1.71 -6.35
CA MET A 122 8.71 -0.72 -6.58
C MET A 122 9.30 -0.17 -5.29
N LEU A 123 8.47 0.20 -4.31
CA LEU A 123 8.91 0.86 -3.08
C LEU A 123 9.56 -0.10 -2.10
N LEU A 124 9.09 -1.35 -2.01
CA LEU A 124 9.63 -2.30 -1.02
C LEU A 124 11.09 -2.68 -1.33
N PRO A 125 11.49 -3.00 -2.58
CA PRO A 125 12.89 -3.20 -2.91
C PRO A 125 13.71 -1.94 -2.70
N LEU A 126 13.18 -0.77 -3.09
CA LEU A 126 13.87 0.51 -2.93
C LEU A 126 14.17 0.81 -1.46
N TYR A 127 13.21 0.56 -0.58
CA TYR A 127 13.37 0.65 0.88
C TYR A 127 14.46 -0.30 1.37
N TYR A 128 14.45 -1.55 0.91
CA TYR A 128 15.43 -2.55 1.33
C TYR A 128 16.85 -2.19 0.85
N THR A 129 16.98 -1.65 -0.36
CA THR A 129 18.27 -1.21 -0.90
C THR A 129 18.74 0.15 -0.38
N ALA A 130 17.89 0.90 0.34
CA ALA A 130 18.25 2.19 0.92
C ALA A 130 19.10 2.05 2.21
N GLU A 131 19.37 0.83 2.67
CA GLU A 131 20.33 0.59 3.76
C GLU A 131 21.71 1.14 3.39
N CYS A 132 22.16 2.16 4.11
CA CYS A 132 23.43 2.81 3.84
C CYS A 132 24.59 1.98 4.40
N ASP A 133 25.34 1.33 3.51
CA ASP A 133 26.58 0.65 3.87
C ASP A 133 27.72 1.68 4.06
N PRO A 134 28.24 1.87 5.29
CA PRO A 134 29.30 2.85 5.56
C PRO A 134 30.61 2.54 4.82
N LEU A 135 30.81 1.31 4.34
CA LEU A 135 31.96 0.91 3.53
C LEU A 135 31.87 1.39 2.08
N LYS A 136 30.66 1.51 1.51
CA LYS A 136 30.44 1.91 0.11
C LYS A 136 30.18 3.41 -0.05
N VAL A 137 29.52 4.05 0.92
CA VAL A 137 29.00 5.44 0.77
C VAL A 137 29.77 6.45 1.64
N GLY A 138 30.49 5.97 2.64
CA GLY A 138 31.19 6.78 3.62
C GLY A 138 30.32 7.16 4.83
N ARG A 139 30.94 7.12 6.02
CA ARG A 139 30.28 7.37 7.32
C ARG A 139 29.50 8.69 7.44
N PRO A 140 29.98 9.86 7.00
CA PRO A 140 29.26 11.12 7.22
C PRO A 140 27.94 11.19 6.45
N ARG A 141 27.89 10.60 5.25
CA ARG A 141 26.67 10.59 4.41
C ARG A 141 25.64 9.57 4.90
N CYS A 142 26.08 8.43 5.43
CA CYS A 142 25.17 7.49 6.09
C CYS A 142 24.56 8.06 7.38
N GLN A 143 25.31 8.88 8.12
CA GLN A 143 24.80 9.51 9.33
C GLN A 143 23.70 10.56 9.01
N GLU A 144 23.84 11.30 7.91
CA GLU A 144 22.82 12.21 7.40
C GLU A 144 21.56 11.45 6.94
N ILE A 145 21.72 10.36 6.19
CA ILE A 145 20.60 9.51 5.74
C ILE A 145 19.87 8.83 6.92
N SER A 146 20.61 8.45 7.98
CA SER A 146 20.02 7.85 9.18
C SER A 146 19.12 8.81 9.99
N GLN A 147 19.26 10.11 9.76
CA GLN A 147 18.43 11.16 10.38
C GLN A 147 17.18 11.49 9.55
N ASN A 148 17.11 11.03 8.29
CA ASN A 148 15.94 11.21 7.44
C ASN A 148 14.79 10.31 7.89
N THR A 149 13.57 10.80 7.69
CA THR A 149 12.35 10.03 7.97
C THR A 149 12.14 8.92 6.94
N ASP A 150 11.40 7.86 7.29
CA ASP A 150 11.11 6.71 6.41
C ASP A 150 10.57 7.14 5.02
N PHE A 151 9.80 8.25 4.99
CA PHE A 151 9.28 8.82 3.74
C PHE A 151 10.37 9.47 2.89
N GLU A 152 11.30 10.17 3.51
CA GLU A 152 12.43 10.81 2.81
C GLU A 152 13.40 9.77 2.27
N GLN A 153 13.62 8.66 2.99
CA GLN A 153 14.46 7.54 2.54
C GLN A 153 13.95 6.86 1.26
N LEU A 154 12.64 6.87 1.02
CA LEU A 154 11.99 6.29 -0.16
C LEU A 154 12.02 7.19 -1.42
N THR A 155 12.58 8.40 -1.32
CA THR A 155 12.66 9.32 -2.45
C THR A 155 13.85 9.04 -3.35
N ILE A 156 13.72 9.33 -4.64
CA ILE A 156 14.78 9.16 -5.68
C ILE A 156 16.10 9.85 -5.27
N ALA A 157 16.03 10.91 -4.45
CA ALA A 157 17.21 11.61 -3.96
C ALA A 157 18.15 10.76 -3.08
N ASN A 158 17.63 9.67 -2.48
CA ASN A 158 18.36 8.81 -1.56
C ASN A 158 18.72 7.44 -2.16
N VAL A 159 18.46 7.21 -3.44
CA VAL A 159 18.99 6.03 -4.14
C VAL A 159 20.48 6.25 -4.34
N VAL A 160 21.30 5.53 -3.57
CA VAL A 160 22.75 5.60 -3.69
C VAL A 160 23.15 4.94 -5.01
N PRO A 161 23.73 5.67 -5.99
CA PRO A 161 24.31 5.02 -7.15
C PRO A 161 25.51 4.19 -6.69
N GLU A 162 25.63 2.98 -7.22
CA GLU A 162 26.74 2.09 -6.90
C GLU A 162 28.05 2.70 -7.45
N TYR A 163 28.85 3.28 -6.57
CA TYR A 163 30.18 3.76 -6.92
C TYR A 163 31.18 2.63 -6.71
N SER A 164 31.79 2.12 -7.79
CA SER A 164 32.99 1.30 -7.68
C SER A 164 34.17 2.21 -7.33
N THR A 165 34.47 2.36 -6.04
CA THR A 165 35.71 3.03 -5.64
C THR A 165 36.86 2.06 -5.82
N GLU A 166 37.59 2.21 -6.92
CA GLU A 166 38.92 1.64 -7.07
C GLU A 166 39.87 2.44 -6.17
N ILE A 167 40.19 1.90 -4.99
CA ILE A 167 41.09 2.57 -4.05
C ILE A 167 42.52 2.33 -4.52
N ILE A 168 43.06 3.26 -5.31
CA ILE A 168 44.46 3.24 -5.72
C ILE A 168 45.29 3.87 -4.59
N TYR A 169 46.00 3.05 -3.82
CA TYR A 169 47.01 3.55 -2.89
C TYR A 169 48.29 3.88 -3.68
N LYS A 170 48.77 5.12 -3.57
CA LYS A 170 50.13 5.50 -3.98
C LYS A 170 50.99 5.69 -2.74
N LYS A 171 51.92 4.76 -2.51
CA LYS A 171 53.02 4.94 -1.55
C LYS A 171 54.33 4.94 -2.35
N ASN A 172 55.07 6.04 -2.32
CA ASN A 172 56.37 6.19 -3.00
C ASN A 172 56.34 5.93 -4.53
N GLY A 173 55.35 6.47 -5.25
CA GLY A 173 55.38 6.52 -6.72
C GLY A 173 54.99 5.23 -7.45
N THR A 174 54.72 4.14 -6.75
CA THR A 174 54.12 2.92 -7.31
C THR A 174 52.64 2.83 -6.93
N SER A 175 51.78 2.70 -7.95
CA SER A 175 50.35 2.40 -7.78
C SER A 175 50.17 0.90 -7.59
N VAL A 176 49.50 0.50 -6.52
CA VAL A 176 49.10 -0.91 -6.29
C VAL A 176 47.58 -0.96 -6.35
N ASP A 177 47.05 -1.67 -7.35
CA ASP A 177 45.63 -2.03 -7.40
C ASP A 177 45.35 -3.11 -6.35
N LEU A 178 44.45 -2.79 -5.43
CA LEU A 178 44.01 -3.67 -4.34
C LEU A 178 42.62 -4.24 -4.61
N SER A 179 42.34 -4.59 -5.87
CA SER A 179 41.08 -5.21 -6.26
C SER A 179 40.88 -6.63 -5.69
N ASP A 180 41.92 -7.31 -5.19
CA ASP A 180 41.83 -8.75 -4.88
C ASP A 180 42.57 -9.29 -3.62
N ALA A 181 42.93 -8.47 -2.62
CA ALA A 181 43.65 -9.01 -1.46
C ALA A 181 43.13 -8.54 -0.09
N SER A 182 42.69 -9.52 0.71
CA SER A 182 42.47 -9.44 2.15
C SER A 182 43.59 -8.65 2.87
N ILE A 183 43.23 -7.55 3.52
CA ILE A 183 44.16 -6.68 4.26
C ILE A 183 44.83 -7.49 5.39
N PRO A 184 46.17 -7.64 5.41
CA PRO A 184 46.86 -8.17 6.58
C PRO A 184 46.81 -7.13 7.70
N ALA A 185 46.41 -7.55 8.90
CA ALA A 185 46.24 -6.71 10.10
C ALA A 185 47.49 -5.92 10.55
N ASN A 186 48.64 -6.12 9.91
CA ASN A 186 49.90 -5.44 10.24
C ASN A 186 50.03 -4.00 9.69
N TYR A 187 49.09 -3.51 8.86
CA TYR A 187 49.12 -2.13 8.36
C TYR A 187 48.37 -1.11 9.23
N LEU A 188 47.74 -1.53 10.34
CA LEU A 188 46.93 -0.67 11.21
C LEU A 188 47.69 -0.01 12.36
N ASN A 189 49.02 -0.18 12.47
CA ASN A 189 49.75 0.15 13.70
C ASN A 189 50.93 1.14 13.55
N SER A 190 50.94 2.01 12.54
CA SER A 190 51.87 3.16 12.53
C SER A 190 51.13 4.47 12.75
N THR A 191 51.53 5.18 13.80
CA THR A 191 51.16 6.53 14.23
C THR A 191 51.43 7.65 13.22
N ASP A 192 51.59 7.35 11.94
CA ASP A 192 51.92 8.29 10.86
C ASP A 192 50.72 8.49 9.91
N LEU A 193 49.58 8.88 10.47
CA LEU A 193 48.34 9.16 9.74
C LEU A 193 48.23 10.63 9.27
N ASN A 194 49.26 11.46 9.51
CA ASN A 194 49.24 12.89 9.18
C ASN A 194 49.75 13.23 7.77
N ASP A 195 50.41 12.30 7.07
CA ASP A 195 51.01 12.54 5.74
C ASP A 195 50.36 11.73 4.60
N ILE A 196 49.10 11.31 4.77
CA ILE A 196 48.33 10.65 3.71
C ILE A 196 47.56 11.72 2.94
N ASP A 197 48.11 12.19 1.83
CA ASP A 197 47.35 12.91 0.82
C ASP A 197 46.36 11.94 0.16
N LEU A 198 45.12 12.00 0.63
CA LEU A 198 44.01 11.19 0.12
C LEU A 198 43.57 11.79 -1.23
N LEU A 199 44.25 11.41 -2.32
CA LEU A 199 43.80 11.75 -3.67
C LEU A 199 42.62 10.86 -4.06
N GLN A 200 41.42 11.33 -3.70
CA GLN A 200 40.17 10.80 -4.21
C GLN A 200 40.06 11.14 -5.70
N THR A 201 40.38 10.19 -6.57
CA THR A 201 40.10 10.33 -8.01
C THR A 201 38.73 9.72 -8.25
N ILE A 202 37.71 10.55 -8.41
CA ILE A 202 36.36 10.11 -8.79
C ILE A 202 36.36 9.93 -10.31
N SER A 203 36.40 8.68 -10.79
CA SER A 203 36.12 8.37 -12.19
C SER A 203 34.62 8.10 -12.36
N TRP A 204 34.02 8.73 -13.37
CA TRP A 204 32.61 8.57 -13.70
C TRP A 204 32.48 7.52 -14.80
N SER A 205 31.89 6.37 -14.48
CA SER A 205 31.52 5.36 -15.46
C SER A 205 29.99 5.22 -15.47
N TRP A 206 29.35 5.71 -16.54
CA TRP A 206 27.95 5.42 -16.82
C TRP A 206 27.87 4.06 -17.52
N THR A 207 27.58 2.99 -16.78
CA THR A 207 27.15 1.73 -17.40
C THR A 207 25.67 1.86 -17.78
N ASN A 208 25.40 2.48 -18.92
CA ASN A 208 24.11 2.37 -19.57
C ASN A 208 23.91 0.92 -20.05
N GLY A 209 23.36 0.08 -19.18
CA GLY A 209 22.91 -1.27 -19.53
C GLY A 209 21.61 -1.23 -20.33
N VAL A 210 21.61 -0.62 -21.52
CA VAL A 210 20.64 -0.87 -22.59
C VAL A 210 21.32 -0.57 -23.94
N THR A 211 22.01 -1.55 -24.51
CA THR A 211 22.21 -1.61 -25.97
C THR A 211 21.26 -2.66 -26.51
N GLY A 212 20.12 -2.20 -27.01
CA GLY A 212 19.35 -2.95 -27.99
C GLY A 212 20.00 -2.77 -29.36
N GLU A 213 20.41 -3.88 -29.95
CA GLU A 213 20.32 -4.12 -31.40
C GLU A 213 19.30 -5.24 -31.61
#